data_AF-A0A8T9S9A7-F1
#
_entry.id   AF-A0A8T9S9A7-F1
#
_cell.length_a   1.000
_cell.length_b   1.000
_cell.length_c   1.000
_cell.angle_alpha   90.00
_cell.angle_beta   90.00
_cell.angle_gamma   90.00
#
_symmetry.space_group_name_H-M   'P 1'
#
loop_
_entity.id
_entity.type
_entity.pdbx_description
1 polymer ?
#
loop_
_entity_poly.entity_id
_entity_poly.type
_entity_poly.pdbx_seq_one_letter_code
_entity_poly.pdbx_strand_id
1 'polypeptide(L)'
;MLQHRILGTSALVGLLTLALSPARAQAVPNPGERVESLVTFGAQSDKQWGDDDFSQTFFFLIPEKQRTPVYIRVFDPDCGGKNDDLKGSANTTTSFSLYGGPGTFSGPQARDPRPTNPTPPGRLLKSVTFGQDPKYDGKWYTFGPLNPLEGEMVDEFKGRVFKLVAKGLSGNDGNLYRYFFSTSPTENVSVEGGNAFTYEYCFRLPATASKTTVHLYPFVNDKVVSIKQSNFDADNAAVLQVFSIAKNGQPGTMSGDNEWASSTLPIADKEHGLSLDMRLTSSKPAPNDMVMYVTDQYDTALPFFAIPLGGPPRYQYDVKVKVHR
;
A
#
# COMPACT_ATOMS: atom_id res chain seq x y z
N MET A 1 67.16 21.50 -39.71
CA MET A 1 65.88 20.75 -39.81
C MET A 1 65.82 19.79 -38.64
N LEU A 2 65.22 20.19 -37.51
CA LEU A 2 65.04 19.30 -36.36
C LEU A 2 63.78 19.71 -35.59
N GLN A 3 62.88 18.72 -35.45
CA GLN A 3 61.95 18.44 -34.36
C GLN A 3 61.13 19.57 -33.71
N HIS A 4 59.80 19.44 -33.82
CA HIS A 4 58.91 19.64 -32.67
C HIS A 4 57.82 18.57 -32.63
N ARG A 5 57.73 17.89 -31.47
CA ARG A 5 56.69 16.92 -31.10
C ARG A 5 55.42 17.65 -30.70
N ILE A 6 54.27 17.19 -31.17
CA ILE A 6 52.94 17.54 -30.64
C ILE A 6 52.45 16.31 -29.86
N LEU A 7 52.36 16.42 -28.54
CA LEU A 7 51.62 15.47 -27.71
C LEU A 7 50.15 15.88 -27.70
N GLY A 8 49.28 15.06 -28.28
CA GLY A 8 47.84 15.11 -28.06
C GLY A 8 47.46 14.17 -26.92
N THR A 9 46.98 14.71 -25.82
CA THR A 9 46.38 13.96 -24.71
C THR A 9 44.90 13.72 -25.01
N SER A 10 44.55 12.47 -25.30
CA SER A 10 43.16 12.02 -25.40
C SER A 10 42.54 11.91 -24.00
N ALA A 11 41.57 12.78 -23.69
CA ALA A 11 40.71 12.63 -22.52
C ALA A 11 39.53 11.72 -22.88
N LEU A 12 39.56 10.48 -22.40
CA LEU A 12 38.46 9.53 -22.50
C LEU A 12 37.42 9.89 -21.42
N VAL A 13 36.32 10.54 -21.81
CA VAL A 13 35.16 10.76 -20.92
C VAL A 13 34.38 9.46 -20.84
N GLY A 14 34.61 8.69 -19.77
CA GLY A 14 33.79 7.52 -19.44
C GLY A 14 32.42 7.98 -18.93
N LEU A 15 31.38 7.77 -19.74
CA LEU A 15 30.00 7.98 -19.33
C LEU A 15 29.63 6.89 -18.31
N LEU A 16 29.58 7.26 -17.03
CA LEU A 16 29.09 6.39 -15.96
C LEU A 16 27.56 6.30 -16.07
N THR A 17 27.06 5.32 -16.83
CA THR A 17 25.65 4.96 -16.80
C THR A 17 25.36 4.30 -15.44
N LEU A 18 24.86 5.07 -14.48
CA LEU A 18 24.15 4.49 -13.33
C LEU A 18 22.96 3.70 -13.90
N ALA A 19 23.06 2.38 -13.90
CA ALA A 19 21.90 1.53 -14.04
C ALA A 19 21.03 1.74 -12.79
N LEU A 20 20.07 2.66 -12.88
CA LEU A 20 18.92 2.69 -11.99
C LEU A 20 18.16 1.39 -12.24
N SER A 21 18.40 0.37 -11.42
CA SER A 21 17.48 -0.75 -11.31
C SER A 21 16.09 -0.14 -11.07
N PRO A 22 15.09 -0.41 -11.92
CA PRO A 22 13.75 0.10 -11.68
C PRO A 22 13.31 -0.52 -10.35
N ALA A 23 13.29 0.31 -9.31
CA ALA A 23 12.68 -0.07 -8.05
C ALA A 23 11.29 -0.59 -8.41
N ARG A 24 10.91 -1.76 -7.85
CA ARG A 24 9.58 -2.37 -7.99
C ARG A 24 8.54 -1.53 -7.25
N ALA A 25 8.44 -0.26 -7.61
CA ALA A 25 7.79 0.78 -6.84
C ALA A 25 6.27 0.59 -6.81
N GLN A 26 5.71 -0.19 -7.73
CA GLN A 26 4.26 -0.43 -7.82
C GLN A 26 3.83 -1.85 -7.42
N ALA A 27 4.70 -2.57 -6.73
CA ALA A 27 4.25 -3.70 -5.93
C ALA A 27 3.41 -3.17 -4.75
N VAL A 28 2.35 -3.90 -4.40
CA VAL A 28 1.54 -3.67 -3.22
C VAL A 28 1.49 -4.98 -2.42
N PRO A 29 2.02 -5.01 -1.20
CA PRO A 29 2.78 -3.94 -0.57
C PRO A 29 4.09 -3.65 -1.31
N ASN A 30 4.57 -2.42 -1.21
CA ASN A 30 5.87 -2.00 -1.72
C ASN A 30 6.97 -2.65 -0.86
N PRO A 31 8.08 -3.15 -1.44
CA PRO A 31 9.17 -3.74 -0.67
C PRO A 31 9.74 -2.83 0.43
N GLY A 32 9.65 -1.51 0.27
CA GLY A 32 10.03 -0.52 1.28
C GLY A 32 9.12 -0.52 2.52
N GLU A 33 7.86 -0.92 2.37
CA GLU A 33 6.90 -1.05 3.49
C GLU A 33 7.26 -2.24 4.39
N ARG A 34 7.97 -3.26 3.87
CA ARG A 34 8.32 -4.50 4.58
C ARG A 34 7.13 -5.28 5.15
N VAL A 35 5.93 -4.97 4.69
CA VAL A 35 4.73 -5.79 4.90
C VAL A 35 4.92 -7.11 4.15
N GLU A 36 4.57 -8.22 4.78
CA GLU A 36 4.74 -9.54 4.16
C GLU A 36 3.75 -9.70 3.01
N SER A 37 2.46 -9.58 3.28
CA SER A 37 1.36 -9.74 2.33
C SER A 37 0.15 -8.91 2.77
N LEU A 38 -0.73 -8.65 1.80
CA LEU A 38 -2.11 -8.31 2.11
C LEU A 38 -2.83 -9.59 2.54
N VAL A 39 -3.91 -9.45 3.31
CA VAL A 39 -4.76 -10.59 3.68
C VAL A 39 -6.24 -10.22 3.52
N THR A 40 -7.04 -11.21 3.13
CA THR A 40 -8.51 -11.14 3.21
C THR A 40 -9.03 -12.50 3.63
N PHE A 41 -9.74 -12.55 4.74
CA PHE A 41 -10.31 -13.77 5.27
C PHE A 41 -11.67 -14.08 4.64
N GLY A 42 -12.02 -15.36 4.62
CA GLY A 42 -13.35 -15.81 4.25
C GLY A 42 -14.43 -15.28 5.19
N ALA A 43 -15.65 -15.09 4.68
CA ALA A 43 -16.75 -14.46 5.41
C ALA A 43 -17.26 -15.25 6.64
N GLN A 44 -16.73 -16.45 6.88
CA GLN A 44 -17.05 -17.30 8.03
C GLN A 44 -15.87 -17.41 9.00
N SER A 45 -14.79 -16.65 8.76
CA SER A 45 -13.69 -16.53 9.70
C SER A 45 -14.13 -15.80 10.97
N ASP A 46 -13.42 -16.06 12.06
CA ASP A 46 -13.49 -15.23 13.25
C ASP A 46 -12.69 -13.94 13.01
N LYS A 47 -13.20 -12.80 13.49
CA LYS A 47 -12.55 -11.50 13.30
C LYS A 47 -11.28 -11.35 14.14
N GLN A 48 -11.12 -12.15 15.19
CA GLN A 48 -9.87 -12.28 15.98
C GLN A 48 -8.67 -12.84 15.18
N TRP A 49 -8.81 -13.01 13.86
CA TRP A 49 -7.73 -13.39 12.96
C TRP A 49 -7.23 -12.21 12.11
N GLY A 50 -7.62 -10.98 12.42
CA GLY A 50 -6.98 -9.78 11.89
C GLY A 50 -7.75 -9.03 10.81
N ASP A 51 -8.93 -9.51 10.43
CA ASP A 51 -9.75 -8.94 9.35
C ASP A 51 -11.18 -8.69 9.87
N ASP A 52 -11.53 -7.41 10.01
CA ASP A 52 -12.76 -7.01 10.69
C ASP A 52 -13.99 -6.98 9.78
N ASP A 53 -13.82 -6.96 8.46
CA ASP A 53 -14.92 -6.79 7.50
C ASP A 53 -14.88 -7.74 6.29
N PHE A 54 -13.83 -8.58 6.19
CA PHE A 54 -13.61 -9.55 5.12
C PHE A 54 -13.48 -8.92 3.74
N SER A 55 -13.04 -7.66 3.68
CA SER A 55 -12.99 -6.84 2.49
C SER A 55 -11.74 -5.96 2.50
N GLN A 56 -11.16 -5.73 1.33
CA GLN A 56 -10.03 -4.84 1.20
C GLN A 56 -10.08 -4.13 -0.14
N THR A 57 -9.92 -2.81 -0.10
CA THR A 57 -10.04 -1.95 -1.28
C THR A 57 -8.72 -1.27 -1.60
N PHE A 58 -8.19 -1.49 -2.80
CA PHE A 58 -7.06 -0.73 -3.32
C PHE A 58 -7.43 0.09 -4.55
N PHE A 59 -6.84 1.26 -4.64
CA PHE A 59 -6.92 2.17 -5.76
C PHE A 59 -5.63 2.17 -6.55
N PHE A 60 -5.75 2.33 -7.87
CA PHE A 60 -4.62 2.39 -8.79
C PHE A 60 -4.69 3.69 -9.58
N LEU A 61 -3.76 4.59 -9.28
CA LEU A 61 -3.62 5.90 -9.90
C LEU A 61 -2.82 5.78 -11.20
N ILE A 62 -3.44 6.24 -12.28
CA ILE A 62 -2.88 6.34 -13.61
C ILE A 62 -2.60 7.82 -13.91
N PRO A 63 -1.40 8.19 -14.39
CA PRO A 63 -1.13 9.57 -14.79
C PRO A 63 -2.08 10.00 -15.91
N GLU A 64 -2.53 11.26 -15.90
CA GLU A 64 -3.43 11.80 -16.92
C GLU A 64 -2.90 11.66 -18.36
N LYS A 65 -1.58 11.59 -18.56
CA LYS A 65 -0.94 11.45 -19.88
C LYS A 65 -0.79 10.00 -20.36
N GLN A 66 -1.06 9.01 -19.51
CA GLN A 66 -0.99 7.60 -19.89
C GLN A 66 -2.07 7.28 -20.92
N ARG A 67 -1.68 6.76 -22.08
CA ARG A 67 -2.59 6.37 -23.17
C ARG A 67 -2.50 4.90 -23.52
N THR A 68 -1.37 4.25 -23.23
CA THR A 68 -1.22 2.81 -23.47
C THR A 68 -1.90 2.00 -22.38
N PRO A 69 -2.34 0.76 -22.68
CA PRO A 69 -3.00 -0.09 -21.70
C PRO A 69 -2.15 -0.31 -20.45
N VAL A 70 -2.85 -0.47 -19.34
CA VAL A 70 -2.27 -0.88 -18.06
C VAL A 70 -2.89 -2.18 -17.58
N TYR A 71 -2.28 -2.81 -16.60
CA TYR A 71 -2.66 -4.10 -16.06
C TYR A 71 -2.58 -4.05 -14.54
N ILE A 72 -3.54 -4.68 -13.87
CA ILE A 72 -3.48 -4.90 -12.43
C ILE A 72 -3.31 -6.40 -12.23
N ARG A 73 -2.20 -6.78 -11.60
CA ARG A 73 -1.84 -8.18 -11.40
C ARG A 73 -2.05 -8.56 -9.93
N VAL A 74 -2.60 -9.73 -9.68
CA VAL A 74 -2.78 -10.31 -8.35
C VAL A 74 -1.91 -11.56 -8.26
N PHE A 75 -0.94 -11.55 -7.36
CA PHE A 75 -0.14 -12.71 -7.02
C PHE A 75 -0.90 -13.53 -5.99
N ASP A 76 -0.96 -14.83 -6.23
CA ASP A 76 -1.57 -15.80 -5.31
C ASP A 76 -3.04 -15.49 -4.97
N PRO A 77 -3.91 -15.30 -5.97
CA PRO A 77 -5.30 -14.99 -5.73
C PRO A 77 -6.11 -16.20 -5.24
N ASP A 78 -5.58 -17.43 -5.33
CA ASP A 78 -6.25 -18.60 -4.77
C ASP A 78 -6.07 -18.67 -3.26
N CYS A 79 -6.92 -19.47 -2.60
CA CYS A 79 -6.81 -19.72 -1.17
C CYS A 79 -6.52 -21.21 -0.94
N GLY A 80 -5.28 -21.54 -0.62
CA GLY A 80 -4.73 -22.88 -0.53
C GLY A 80 -3.18 -22.87 -0.44
N GLY A 81 -2.56 -23.97 -0.89
CA GLY A 81 -1.11 -23.99 -1.07
C GLY A 81 -0.30 -23.75 0.21
N LYS A 82 0.79 -22.98 0.09
CA LYS A 82 1.75 -22.75 1.18
C LYS A 82 1.75 -21.33 1.74
N ASN A 83 1.12 -20.39 1.05
CA ASN A 83 1.18 -18.97 1.38
C ASN A 83 0.01 -18.56 2.29
N ASP A 84 -1.15 -19.19 2.12
CA ASP A 84 -2.38 -18.83 2.82
C ASP A 84 -2.44 -19.34 4.26
N ASP A 85 -3.29 -18.69 5.07
CA ASP A 85 -3.53 -19.08 6.46
C ASP A 85 -4.71 -20.03 6.55
N LEU A 86 -4.41 -21.31 6.40
CA LEU A 86 -5.41 -22.36 6.41
C LEU A 86 -5.80 -22.74 7.85
N LYS A 87 -7.10 -22.76 8.14
CA LYS A 87 -7.68 -23.22 9.41
C LYS A 87 -8.19 -24.66 9.33
N GLY A 88 -7.59 -25.45 8.44
CA GLY A 88 -7.98 -26.83 8.15
C GLY A 88 -7.87 -27.15 6.66
N SER A 89 -8.89 -27.79 6.12
CA SER A 89 -9.01 -27.95 4.66
C SER A 89 -9.46 -26.63 4.04
N ALA A 90 -8.73 -26.18 3.02
CA ALA A 90 -9.04 -24.94 2.31
C ALA A 90 -10.51 -24.89 1.86
N ASN A 91 -11.24 -23.90 2.32
CA ASN A 91 -12.67 -23.69 2.05
C ASN A 91 -13.02 -22.23 1.74
N THR A 92 -12.07 -21.30 1.88
CA THR A 92 -12.27 -19.89 1.54
C THR A 92 -12.38 -19.67 0.05
N THR A 93 -13.33 -18.82 -0.32
CA THR A 93 -13.36 -18.21 -1.65
C THR A 93 -13.28 -16.69 -1.55
N THR A 94 -12.45 -16.09 -2.39
CA THR A 94 -12.21 -14.64 -2.42
C THR A 94 -12.54 -14.12 -3.82
N SER A 95 -13.35 -13.06 -3.88
CA SER A 95 -13.61 -12.34 -5.13
C SER A 95 -12.70 -11.12 -5.26
N PHE A 96 -12.16 -10.91 -6.46
CA PHE A 96 -11.44 -9.71 -6.84
C PHE A 96 -12.25 -8.98 -7.91
N SER A 97 -12.77 -7.80 -7.56
CA SER A 97 -13.70 -7.04 -8.38
C SER A 97 -13.10 -5.68 -8.76
N LEU A 98 -12.87 -5.46 -10.05
CA LEU A 98 -12.29 -4.26 -10.63
C LEU A 98 -13.38 -3.29 -11.08
N TYR A 99 -13.28 -2.05 -10.63
CA TYR A 99 -14.19 -0.95 -10.92
C TYR A 99 -13.47 0.22 -11.59
N GLY A 100 -14.19 0.93 -12.45
CA GLY A 100 -13.79 2.20 -13.04
C GLY A 100 -14.99 3.08 -13.37
N GLY A 101 -14.76 4.19 -14.07
CA GLY A 101 -15.77 5.17 -14.44
C GLY A 101 -16.19 6.08 -13.28
N PRO A 102 -17.11 7.04 -13.54
CA PRO A 102 -17.53 8.01 -12.54
C PRO A 102 -18.02 7.37 -11.23
N GLY A 103 -17.63 7.96 -10.10
CA GLY A 103 -18.00 7.51 -8.76
C GLY A 103 -17.13 6.39 -8.18
N THR A 104 -16.19 5.80 -8.92
CA THR A 104 -15.29 4.75 -8.41
C THR A 104 -14.49 5.20 -7.18
N PHE A 105 -13.98 6.42 -7.21
CA PHE A 105 -13.23 7.13 -6.19
C PHE A 105 -14.05 8.28 -5.58
N SER A 106 -14.84 9.01 -6.38
CA SER A 106 -15.59 10.18 -5.89
C SER A 106 -16.94 9.84 -5.25
N GLY A 107 -17.40 8.59 -5.40
CA GLY A 107 -18.72 8.17 -4.95
C GLY A 107 -18.85 8.15 -3.42
N PRO A 108 -20.09 8.16 -2.89
CA PRO A 108 -20.34 8.02 -1.46
C PRO A 108 -19.67 6.76 -0.91
N GLN A 109 -18.97 6.91 0.22
CA GLN A 109 -18.20 5.85 0.88
C GLN A 109 -17.13 5.17 0.02
N ALA A 110 -16.78 5.68 -1.16
CA ALA A 110 -15.73 5.07 -1.98
C ALA A 110 -14.39 5.01 -1.23
N ARG A 111 -14.12 6.02 -0.41
CA ARG A 111 -12.88 6.22 0.36
C ARG A 111 -13.07 5.95 1.85
N ASP A 112 -14.24 5.45 2.25
CA ASP A 112 -14.50 5.09 3.64
C ASP A 112 -13.67 3.85 3.97
N PRO A 113 -12.86 3.86 5.03
CA PRO A 113 -12.10 2.68 5.44
C PRO A 113 -13.05 1.56 5.87
N ARG A 114 -14.22 1.88 6.40
CA ARG A 114 -15.21 0.89 6.87
C ARG A 114 -16.54 1.08 6.16
N PRO A 115 -16.60 0.81 4.84
CA PRO A 115 -17.77 1.07 4.04
C PRO A 115 -18.94 0.18 4.49
N THR A 116 -20.13 0.76 4.62
CA THR A 116 -21.36 0.00 4.98
C THR A 116 -22.19 -0.39 3.77
N ASN A 117 -21.85 0.15 2.59
CA ASN A 117 -22.53 -0.15 1.35
C ASN A 117 -22.28 -1.60 0.89
N PRO A 118 -23.33 -2.40 0.61
CA PRO A 118 -23.17 -3.78 0.16
C PRO A 118 -22.57 -3.87 -1.26
N THR A 119 -22.65 -2.78 -2.03
CA THR A 119 -22.11 -2.69 -3.39
C THR A 119 -21.11 -1.54 -3.45
N PRO A 120 -19.83 -1.80 -3.79
CA PRO A 120 -18.84 -0.75 -3.97
C PRO A 120 -19.26 0.23 -5.08
N PRO A 121 -19.00 1.55 -4.93
CA PRO A 121 -19.38 2.53 -5.93
C PRO A 121 -18.53 2.45 -7.21
N GLY A 122 -19.06 2.96 -8.32
CA GLY A 122 -18.42 2.89 -9.65
C GLY A 122 -18.94 1.77 -10.54
N ARG A 123 -18.48 1.70 -11.79
CA ARG A 123 -18.89 0.69 -12.76
C ARG A 123 -18.00 -0.54 -12.63
N LEU A 124 -18.60 -1.69 -12.32
CA LEU A 124 -17.90 -2.98 -12.35
C LEU A 124 -17.42 -3.27 -13.78
N LEU A 125 -16.11 -3.48 -13.95
CA LEU A 125 -15.48 -3.83 -15.22
C LEU A 125 -15.28 -5.33 -15.34
N LYS A 126 -14.80 -5.96 -14.24
CA LYS A 126 -14.53 -7.39 -14.18
C LYS A 126 -14.58 -7.86 -12.74
N SER A 127 -15.09 -9.06 -12.52
CA SER A 127 -14.98 -9.77 -11.26
C SER A 127 -14.54 -11.21 -11.53
N VAL A 128 -13.71 -11.75 -10.64
CA VAL A 128 -13.23 -13.14 -10.66
C VAL A 128 -13.18 -13.65 -9.24
N THR A 129 -13.69 -14.85 -9.02
CA THR A 129 -13.66 -15.53 -7.73
C THR A 129 -12.68 -16.68 -7.79
N PHE A 130 -11.87 -16.82 -6.76
CA PHE A 130 -10.94 -17.92 -6.57
C PHE A 130 -11.27 -18.64 -5.27
N GLY A 131 -11.13 -19.97 -5.27
CA GLY A 131 -11.03 -20.78 -4.05
C GLY A 131 -9.67 -21.45 -4.05
N GLN A 132 -9.56 -22.70 -3.63
CA GLN A 132 -8.35 -23.49 -3.85
C GLN A 132 -8.17 -23.79 -5.36
N ASP A 133 -7.14 -23.24 -5.98
CA ASP A 133 -6.81 -23.49 -7.39
C ASP A 133 -5.28 -23.56 -7.60
N PRO A 134 -4.69 -24.77 -7.66
CA PRO A 134 -3.24 -24.95 -7.87
C PRO A 134 -2.69 -24.33 -9.16
N LYS A 135 -3.56 -23.92 -10.09
CA LYS A 135 -3.14 -23.14 -11.25
C LYS A 135 -2.56 -21.80 -10.83
N TYR A 136 -3.11 -21.18 -9.79
CA TYR A 136 -2.76 -19.83 -9.34
C TYR A 136 -1.94 -19.78 -8.04
N ASP A 137 -1.71 -20.93 -7.38
CA ASP A 137 -0.81 -21.04 -6.20
C ASP A 137 0.61 -20.54 -6.54
N GLY A 138 1.00 -19.46 -5.88
CA GLY A 138 2.25 -18.74 -6.08
C GLY A 138 2.40 -18.15 -7.48
N LYS A 139 1.30 -17.85 -8.18
CA LYS A 139 1.31 -17.32 -9.56
C LYS A 139 0.43 -16.08 -9.70
N TRP A 140 0.62 -15.40 -10.82
CA TRP A 140 -0.08 -14.15 -11.13
C TRP A 140 -1.35 -14.40 -11.95
N TYR A 141 -2.46 -13.83 -11.50
CA TYR A 141 -3.60 -13.50 -12.35
C TYR A 141 -3.50 -12.04 -12.80
N THR A 142 -3.90 -11.74 -14.03
CA THR A 142 -3.79 -10.38 -14.59
C THR A 142 -5.16 -9.89 -15.06
N PHE A 143 -5.59 -8.74 -14.51
CA PHE A 143 -6.67 -7.93 -15.07
C PHE A 143 -6.13 -7.04 -16.18
N GLY A 144 -6.67 -7.17 -17.39
CA GLY A 144 -6.39 -6.30 -18.52
C GLY A 144 -6.36 -7.03 -19.86
N PRO A 145 -5.99 -6.34 -20.95
CA PRO A 145 -5.56 -4.94 -21.00
C PRO A 145 -6.67 -3.97 -20.55
N LEU A 146 -6.33 -3.02 -19.68
CA LEU A 146 -7.26 -1.98 -19.23
C LEU A 146 -6.99 -0.69 -20.01
N ASN A 147 -8.03 -0.11 -20.60
CA ASN A 147 -7.91 1.21 -21.21
C ASN A 147 -7.85 2.26 -20.08
N PRO A 148 -6.80 3.09 -19.97
CA PRO A 148 -6.69 4.11 -18.94
C PRO A 148 -7.94 5.00 -18.82
N LEU A 149 -8.63 5.27 -19.93
CA LEU A 149 -9.83 6.11 -19.98
C LEU A 149 -11.05 5.49 -19.28
N GLU A 150 -11.02 4.19 -18.98
CA GLU A 150 -12.06 3.53 -18.19
C GLU A 150 -11.95 3.82 -16.69
N GLY A 151 -10.82 4.36 -16.22
CA GLY A 151 -10.68 4.85 -14.85
C GLY A 151 -11.42 6.17 -14.65
N GLU A 152 -11.82 6.46 -13.42
CA GLU A 152 -12.40 7.76 -13.07
C GLU A 152 -11.36 8.86 -13.17
N MET A 153 -11.65 9.97 -13.86
CA MET A 153 -10.79 11.15 -13.77
C MET A 153 -10.93 11.82 -12.41
N VAL A 154 -9.81 11.99 -11.69
CA VAL A 154 -9.75 12.61 -10.37
C VAL A 154 -8.89 13.87 -10.46
N ASP A 155 -9.54 15.02 -10.33
CA ASP A 155 -8.89 16.32 -10.48
C ASP A 155 -7.79 16.60 -9.44
N GLU A 156 -7.96 16.06 -8.23
CA GLU A 156 -6.98 16.13 -7.13
C GLU A 156 -5.64 15.51 -7.54
N PHE A 157 -5.68 14.40 -8.29
CA PHE A 157 -4.47 13.69 -8.71
C PHE A 157 -3.99 14.06 -10.11
N LYS A 158 -4.77 14.83 -10.87
CA LYS A 158 -4.54 15.01 -12.33
C LYS A 158 -4.27 13.67 -12.99
N GLY A 159 -5.16 12.73 -12.74
CA GLY A 159 -4.98 11.33 -13.09
C GLY A 159 -6.27 10.55 -13.03
N ARG A 160 -6.21 9.30 -13.49
CA ARG A 160 -7.36 8.41 -13.51
C ARG A 160 -7.22 7.33 -12.45
N VAL A 161 -8.32 6.87 -11.88
CA VAL A 161 -8.31 5.89 -10.80
C VAL A 161 -9.15 4.67 -11.17
N PHE A 162 -8.55 3.50 -11.06
CA PHE A 162 -9.26 2.23 -10.92
C PHE A 162 -9.34 1.84 -9.45
N LYS A 163 -10.33 1.01 -9.10
CA LYS A 163 -10.49 0.42 -7.78
C LYS A 163 -10.58 -1.10 -7.90
N LEU A 164 -9.81 -1.84 -7.10
CA LEU A 164 -9.93 -3.28 -6.94
C LEU A 164 -10.42 -3.56 -5.52
N VAL A 165 -11.47 -4.37 -5.40
CA VAL A 165 -12.00 -4.82 -4.12
C VAL A 165 -11.78 -6.33 -4.03
N ALA A 166 -10.98 -6.76 -3.07
CA ALA A 166 -10.91 -8.14 -2.60
C ALA A 166 -12.00 -8.34 -1.54
N LYS A 167 -12.75 -9.44 -1.63
CA LYS A 167 -13.80 -9.76 -0.66
C LYS A 167 -13.91 -11.25 -0.44
N GLY A 168 -13.76 -11.69 0.82
CA GLY A 168 -14.06 -13.05 1.24
C GLY A 168 -15.56 -13.34 1.12
N LEU A 169 -15.91 -14.45 0.48
CA LEU A 169 -17.29 -14.84 0.21
C LEU A 169 -17.74 -16.05 1.03
N SER A 170 -16.83 -16.98 1.29
CA SER A 170 -17.05 -18.20 2.06
C SER A 170 -15.77 -18.59 2.78
N GLY A 171 -15.87 -19.58 3.65
CA GLY A 171 -14.77 -20.19 4.37
C GLY A 171 -14.22 -19.36 5.51
N ASN A 172 -13.22 -19.91 6.18
CA ASN A 172 -12.59 -19.34 7.37
C ASN A 172 -11.06 -19.23 7.26
N ASP A 173 -10.49 -19.56 6.11
CA ASP A 173 -9.07 -19.38 5.82
C ASP A 173 -8.77 -17.92 5.41
N GLY A 174 -7.53 -17.50 5.60
CA GLY A 174 -7.01 -16.20 5.15
C GLY A 174 -6.30 -16.31 3.81
N ASN A 175 -6.78 -15.59 2.78
CA ASN A 175 -6.10 -15.49 1.50
C ASN A 175 -5.03 -14.40 1.53
N LEU A 176 -3.77 -14.79 1.36
CA LEU A 176 -2.59 -13.94 1.38
C LEU A 176 -2.08 -13.62 -0.04
N TYR A 177 -2.31 -12.41 -0.49
CA TYR A 177 -1.98 -11.99 -1.85
C TYR A 177 -1.14 -10.71 -1.89
N ARG A 178 -0.68 -10.37 -3.10
CA ARG A 178 -0.02 -9.10 -3.40
C ARG A 178 -0.51 -8.56 -4.74
N TYR A 179 -0.47 -7.25 -4.93
CA TYR A 179 -0.74 -6.64 -6.23
C TYR A 179 0.53 -6.14 -6.93
N PHE A 180 0.43 -5.98 -8.24
CA PHE A 180 1.38 -5.19 -9.00
C PHE A 180 0.64 -4.39 -10.09
N PHE A 181 0.88 -3.07 -10.14
CA PHE A 181 0.37 -2.22 -11.21
C PHE A 181 1.39 -2.15 -12.35
N SER A 182 1.00 -2.61 -13.53
CA SER A 182 1.94 -2.90 -14.63
C SER A 182 1.56 -2.27 -15.96
N THR A 183 2.57 -1.99 -16.78
CA THR A 183 2.42 -1.75 -18.23
C THR A 183 2.52 -3.03 -19.05
N SER A 184 2.81 -4.17 -18.41
CA SER A 184 2.93 -5.49 -19.06
C SER A 184 1.91 -6.50 -18.53
N PRO A 185 1.33 -7.36 -19.39
CA PRO A 185 0.41 -8.42 -18.96
C PRO A 185 1.09 -9.54 -18.18
N THR A 186 2.38 -9.78 -18.40
CA THR A 186 3.12 -10.95 -17.89
C THR A 186 4.29 -10.58 -16.99
N GLU A 187 4.78 -9.34 -17.07
CA GLU A 187 5.91 -8.84 -16.30
C GLU A 187 5.48 -7.76 -15.30
N ASN A 188 6.26 -7.62 -14.24
CA ASN A 188 6.07 -6.59 -13.22
C ASN A 188 6.83 -5.32 -13.63
N VAL A 189 6.26 -4.56 -14.56
CA VAL A 189 6.86 -3.34 -15.12
C VAL A 189 6.03 -2.13 -14.70
N SER A 190 6.55 -1.31 -13.79
CA SER A 190 5.85 -0.14 -13.25
C SER A 190 5.30 0.80 -14.34
N VAL A 191 4.13 1.37 -14.09
CA VAL A 191 3.52 2.49 -14.82
C VAL A 191 4.17 3.80 -14.38
N GLU A 192 4.98 4.42 -15.22
CA GLU A 192 5.66 5.68 -14.87
C GLU A 192 4.66 6.74 -14.36
N GLY A 193 4.96 7.36 -13.21
CA GLY A 193 4.09 8.36 -12.56
C GLY A 193 2.80 7.81 -11.94
N GLY A 194 2.52 6.50 -12.06
CA GLY A 194 1.39 5.86 -11.40
C GLY A 194 1.69 5.51 -9.95
N ASN A 195 0.66 5.16 -9.19
CA ASN A 195 0.79 4.70 -7.81
C ASN A 195 -0.36 3.76 -7.44
N ALA A 196 -0.24 3.06 -6.33
CA ALA A 196 -1.35 2.36 -5.71
C ALA A 196 -1.52 2.87 -4.27
N PHE A 197 -2.77 2.91 -3.81
CA PHE A 197 -3.08 3.40 -2.46
C PHE A 197 -4.36 2.80 -1.92
N THR A 198 -4.52 2.84 -0.61
CA THR A 198 -5.72 2.41 0.11
C THR A 198 -6.06 3.40 1.22
N TYR A 199 -7.29 3.38 1.73
CA TYR A 199 -7.69 4.10 2.94
C TYR A 199 -7.71 3.20 4.19
N GLU A 200 -7.63 1.89 3.99
CA GLU A 200 -7.51 0.88 5.04
C GLU A 200 -6.58 -0.25 4.60
N TYR A 201 -5.67 -0.65 5.48
CA TYR A 201 -4.70 -1.71 5.22
C TYR A 201 -5.04 -2.92 6.10
N CYS A 202 -5.40 -4.05 5.50
CA CYS A 202 -5.48 -5.36 6.17
C CYS A 202 -4.29 -6.22 5.69
N PHE A 203 -3.36 -6.49 6.61
CA PHE A 203 -2.06 -7.06 6.24
C PHE A 203 -1.43 -7.93 7.32
N ARG A 204 -0.48 -8.77 6.88
CA ARG A 204 0.34 -9.61 7.75
C ARG A 204 1.60 -8.89 8.24
N LEU A 205 1.70 -8.70 9.55
CA LEU A 205 2.96 -8.44 10.23
C LEU A 205 3.86 -9.69 10.13
N PRO A 206 5.10 -9.54 9.64
CA PRO A 206 5.96 -10.68 9.40
C PRO A 206 6.40 -11.37 10.69
N ALA A 207 6.40 -12.70 10.67
CA ALA A 207 7.01 -13.52 11.70
C ALA A 207 8.52 -13.27 11.76
N THR A 208 9.07 -12.97 12.93
CA THR A 208 10.51 -12.68 13.04
C THR A 208 11.11 -13.05 14.38
N ALA A 209 12.26 -13.73 14.35
CA ALA A 209 13.09 -13.97 15.53
C ALA A 209 13.94 -12.73 15.92
N SER A 210 13.95 -11.69 15.07
CA SER A 210 14.73 -10.47 15.25
C SER A 210 13.85 -9.23 15.09
N LYS A 211 14.34 -8.05 15.47
CA LYS A 211 13.55 -6.81 15.36
C LYS A 211 13.27 -6.47 13.88
N THR A 212 12.01 -6.49 13.48
CA THR A 212 11.55 -6.05 12.13
C THR A 212 10.65 -4.83 12.27
N THR A 213 10.78 -3.90 11.33
CA THR A 213 9.93 -2.72 11.25
C THR A 213 9.19 -2.74 9.93
N VAL A 214 7.87 -2.71 10.01
CA VAL A 214 6.93 -2.42 8.92
C VAL A 214 6.69 -0.91 8.86
N HIS A 215 6.53 -0.39 7.66
CA HIS A 215 6.30 1.03 7.38
C HIS A 215 4.99 1.22 6.62
N LEU A 216 4.16 2.15 7.08
CA LEU A 216 2.96 2.60 6.36
C LEU A 216 3.01 4.12 6.18
N TYR A 217 2.55 4.61 5.03
CA TYR A 217 2.79 5.98 4.58
C TYR A 217 1.49 6.78 4.35
N PRO A 218 0.74 7.14 5.40
CA PRO A 218 -0.45 7.99 5.24
C PRO A 218 -0.04 9.38 4.76
N PHE A 219 -0.75 9.90 3.76
CA PHE A 219 -0.51 11.22 3.18
C PHE A 219 -1.32 12.32 3.85
N VAL A 220 -0.65 13.42 4.18
CA VAL A 220 -1.22 14.56 4.89
C VAL A 220 -1.35 15.73 3.93
N ASN A 221 -2.58 16.13 3.59
CA ASN A 221 -2.83 17.33 2.79
C ASN A 221 -2.77 18.63 3.63
N ASP A 222 -2.96 19.77 2.98
CA ASP A 222 -2.90 21.12 3.55
C ASP A 222 -4.02 21.46 4.55
N LYS A 223 -5.03 20.60 4.68
CA LYS A 223 -6.19 20.80 5.57
C LYS A 223 -6.12 19.97 6.85
N VAL A 224 -5.16 19.04 6.95
CA VAL A 224 -5.06 18.15 8.11
C VAL A 224 -4.36 18.85 9.26
N VAL A 225 -5.04 18.97 10.41
CA VAL A 225 -4.50 19.59 11.63
C VAL A 225 -4.12 18.54 12.67
N SER A 226 -4.81 17.40 12.65
CA SER A 226 -4.47 16.24 13.47
C SER A 226 -4.86 14.97 12.73
N ILE A 227 -4.13 13.90 13.00
CA ILE A 227 -4.50 12.56 12.55
C ILE A 227 -4.94 11.72 13.74
N LYS A 228 -5.89 10.81 13.51
CA LYS A 228 -6.24 9.72 14.40
C LYS A 228 -5.91 8.42 13.69
N GLN A 229 -4.90 7.70 14.20
CA GLN A 229 -4.63 6.33 13.76
C GLN A 229 -5.55 5.37 14.51
N SER A 230 -6.14 4.42 13.80
CA SER A 230 -6.97 3.35 14.34
C SER A 230 -6.41 2.02 13.85
N ASN A 231 -6.24 1.06 14.75
CA ASN A 231 -5.82 -0.29 14.41
C ASN A 231 -6.62 -1.34 15.18
N PHE A 232 -6.75 -2.51 14.57
CA PHE A 232 -7.51 -3.64 15.07
C PHE A 232 -6.65 -4.89 15.09
N ASP A 233 -6.82 -5.68 16.15
CA ASP A 233 -6.29 -7.03 16.28
C ASP A 233 -4.79 -7.17 16.08
N ALA A 234 -4.02 -6.18 16.55
CA ALA A 234 -2.57 -6.22 16.46
C ALA A 234 -1.91 -7.06 17.56
N ASP A 235 -2.67 -7.67 18.48
CA ASP A 235 -2.18 -8.54 19.56
C ASP A 235 -1.08 -7.95 20.47
N ASN A 236 -0.96 -6.62 20.53
CA ASN A 236 0.22 -5.94 21.07
C ASN A 236 1.53 -6.52 20.49
N ALA A 237 1.50 -7.03 19.25
CA ALA A 237 2.59 -7.72 18.57
C ALA A 237 3.67 -6.76 18.07
N ALA A 238 3.35 -5.46 17.98
CA ALA A 238 4.27 -4.42 17.57
C ALA A 238 4.21 -3.20 18.51
N VAL A 239 5.21 -2.33 18.38
CA VAL A 239 5.18 -0.96 18.91
C VAL A 239 5.00 -0.01 17.73
N LEU A 240 4.04 0.92 17.83
CA LEU A 240 3.81 1.98 16.83
C LEU A 240 4.54 3.27 17.19
N GLN A 241 5.31 3.78 16.23
CA GLN A 241 5.92 5.09 16.30
C GLN A 241 5.69 5.85 14.99
N VAL A 242 5.30 7.12 15.09
CA VAL A 242 5.05 8.00 13.94
C VAL A 242 6.22 8.95 13.74
N PHE A 243 6.85 8.84 12.58
CA PHE A 243 7.93 9.70 12.12
C PHE A 243 7.46 10.61 11.00
N SER A 244 8.10 11.77 10.88
CA SER A 244 7.88 12.70 9.79
C SER A 244 9.08 13.64 9.67
N ILE A 245 9.00 14.63 8.79
CA ILE A 245 10.02 15.68 8.77
C ILE A 245 10.02 16.55 10.04
N ALA A 246 8.93 16.51 10.82
CA ALA A 246 8.72 17.29 12.05
C ALA A 246 8.81 16.47 13.34
N LYS A 247 8.68 15.15 13.25
CA LYS A 247 8.54 14.26 14.40
C LYS A 247 9.54 13.12 14.33
N ASN A 248 10.26 12.90 15.43
CA ASN A 248 11.24 11.83 15.56
C ASN A 248 10.71 10.70 16.46
N GLY A 249 9.61 10.07 16.05
CA GLY A 249 9.06 8.88 16.71
C GLY A 249 8.06 9.19 17.84
N GLN A 250 6.95 9.85 17.50
CA GLN A 250 5.84 9.99 18.45
C GLN A 250 5.17 8.64 18.70
N PRO A 251 4.93 8.24 19.96
CA PRO A 251 4.30 6.96 20.25
C PRO A 251 2.84 6.93 19.79
N GLY A 252 2.40 5.79 19.27
CA GLY A 252 1.00 5.49 19.00
C GLY A 252 0.52 4.29 19.81
N THR A 253 -0.80 4.22 20.07
CA THR A 253 -1.44 3.09 20.75
C THR A 253 -1.63 1.92 19.79
N MET A 254 -1.20 0.73 20.21
CA MET A 254 -1.47 -0.54 19.52
C MET A 254 -2.64 -1.27 20.19
N SER A 255 -3.43 -1.97 19.41
CA SER A 255 -4.56 -2.75 19.91
C SER A 255 -4.13 -4.11 20.47
N GLY A 256 -4.97 -4.65 21.34
CA GLY A 256 -4.93 -6.06 21.74
C GLY A 256 -5.67 -6.96 20.76
N ASP A 257 -5.85 -8.20 21.21
CA ASP A 257 -6.59 -9.28 20.53
C ASP A 257 -8.07 -8.91 20.42
N ASN A 258 -8.58 -8.95 19.19
CA ASN A 258 -9.96 -8.65 18.80
C ASN A 258 -10.47 -7.29 19.31
N GLU A 259 -9.55 -6.33 19.48
CA GLU A 259 -9.84 -5.00 20.00
C GLU A 259 -9.44 -3.91 19.01
N TRP A 260 -10.19 -2.82 19.02
CA TRP A 260 -9.79 -1.57 18.36
C TRP A 260 -9.04 -0.68 19.34
N ALA A 261 -7.93 -0.10 18.88
CA ALA A 261 -7.24 0.97 19.59
C ALA A 261 -7.02 2.18 18.69
N SER A 262 -6.88 3.36 19.29
CA SER A 262 -6.56 4.57 18.55
C SER A 262 -5.70 5.54 19.34
N SER A 263 -5.03 6.44 18.62
CA SER A 263 -4.32 7.57 19.21
C SER A 263 -4.35 8.76 18.26
N THR A 264 -4.45 9.96 18.81
CA THR A 264 -4.50 11.21 18.04
C THR A 264 -3.18 11.93 18.15
N LEU A 265 -2.63 12.38 17.01
CA LEU A 265 -1.38 13.11 16.93
C LEU A 265 -1.61 14.42 16.17
N PRO A 266 -1.11 15.57 16.67
CA PRO A 266 -1.20 16.82 15.93
C PRO A 266 -0.34 16.74 14.67
N ILE A 267 -0.69 17.51 13.64
CA ILE A 267 0.10 17.74 12.44
C ILE A 267 0.71 19.14 12.49
N ALA A 268 1.97 19.25 12.12
CA ALA A 268 2.69 20.51 11.98
C ALA A 268 2.66 20.95 10.51
N ASP A 269 2.63 22.26 10.26
CA ASP A 269 2.54 22.85 8.91
C ASP A 269 3.57 22.29 7.93
N LYS A 270 4.79 22.00 8.41
CA LYS A 270 5.86 21.45 7.56
C LYS A 270 5.58 20.02 7.08
N GLU A 271 4.63 19.30 7.67
CA GLU A 271 4.23 17.95 7.24
C GLU A 271 3.19 17.95 6.11
N HIS A 272 2.57 19.09 5.79
CA HIS A 272 1.59 19.19 4.72
C HIS A 272 2.19 18.91 3.34
N GLY A 273 1.44 18.17 2.52
CA GLY A 273 1.89 17.75 1.19
C GLY A 273 2.88 16.59 1.19
N LEU A 274 3.07 15.91 2.33
CA LEU A 274 4.02 14.82 2.50
C LEU A 274 3.38 13.59 3.17
N SER A 275 3.97 12.42 2.94
CA SER A 275 3.66 11.22 3.72
C SER A 275 4.35 11.24 5.09
N LEU A 276 3.65 10.75 6.11
CA LEU A 276 4.25 10.33 7.39
C LEU A 276 4.88 8.93 7.22
N ASP A 277 5.63 8.48 8.22
CA ASP A 277 6.17 7.12 8.32
C ASP A 277 5.71 6.51 9.65
N MET A 278 4.64 5.72 9.57
CA MET A 278 4.14 4.91 10.68
C MET A 278 4.93 3.62 10.75
N ARG A 279 5.74 3.49 11.79
CA ARG A 279 6.62 2.34 12.02
C ARG A 279 6.00 1.39 13.02
N LEU A 280 5.64 0.19 12.56
CA LEU A 280 5.23 -0.92 13.40
C LEU A 280 6.44 -1.83 13.60
N THR A 281 7.01 -1.81 14.81
CA THR A 281 8.18 -2.62 15.12
C THR A 281 7.79 -3.84 15.94
N SER A 282 7.96 -5.03 15.36
CA SER A 282 7.71 -6.31 16.00
C SER A 282 9.02 -7.07 16.27
N SER A 283 9.01 -7.87 17.32
CA SER A 283 10.02 -8.90 17.59
C SER A 283 9.35 -10.24 17.93
N LYS A 284 8.11 -10.44 17.44
CA LYS A 284 7.33 -11.64 17.72
C LYS A 284 7.68 -12.74 16.70
N PRO A 285 7.93 -13.98 17.18
CA PRO A 285 8.29 -15.09 16.30
C PRO A 285 7.11 -15.66 15.52
N ALA A 286 5.88 -15.30 15.88
CA ALA A 286 4.65 -15.63 15.16
C ALA A 286 4.22 -14.43 14.29
N PRO A 287 3.65 -14.68 13.10
CA PRO A 287 3.01 -13.62 12.33
C PRO A 287 1.73 -13.16 13.03
N ASN A 288 1.25 -11.98 12.67
CA ASN A 288 -0.05 -11.47 13.09
C ASN A 288 -0.70 -10.72 11.95
N ASP A 289 -1.99 -10.89 11.74
CA ASP A 289 -2.75 -10.11 10.77
C ASP A 289 -3.44 -8.97 11.50
N MET A 290 -3.53 -7.80 10.87
CA MET A 290 -4.16 -6.64 11.50
C MET A 290 -4.71 -5.66 10.48
N VAL A 291 -5.65 -4.83 10.95
CA VAL A 291 -6.19 -3.71 10.18
C VAL A 291 -5.65 -2.39 10.71
N MET A 292 -5.36 -1.44 9.81
CA MET A 292 -5.04 -0.06 10.16
C MET A 292 -5.61 0.94 9.17
N TYR A 293 -6.19 2.02 9.69
CA TYR A 293 -6.53 3.22 8.92
C TYR A 293 -6.22 4.50 9.70
N VAL A 294 -6.20 5.63 8.99
CA VAL A 294 -5.96 6.96 9.57
C VAL A 294 -7.03 7.93 9.11
N THR A 295 -7.59 8.71 10.02
CA THR A 295 -8.51 9.82 9.71
C THR A 295 -7.95 11.17 10.15
N ASP A 296 -8.45 12.24 9.56
CA ASP A 296 -8.21 13.62 10.01
C ASP A 296 -9.15 14.03 11.16
N GLN A 297 -9.10 15.31 11.54
CA GLN A 297 -9.96 15.89 12.59
C GLN A 297 -11.46 15.87 12.28
N TYR A 298 -11.87 15.55 11.05
CA TYR A 298 -13.25 15.47 10.60
C TYR A 298 -13.67 14.03 10.27
N ASP A 299 -12.92 13.05 10.76
CA ASP A 299 -13.11 11.62 10.46
C ASP A 299 -13.00 11.29 8.95
N THR A 300 -12.34 12.16 8.17
CA THR A 300 -12.05 11.87 6.75
C THR A 300 -10.79 11.04 6.65
N ALA A 301 -10.85 9.90 5.96
CA ALA A 301 -9.72 8.99 5.85
C ALA A 301 -8.58 9.55 4.98
N LEU A 302 -7.35 9.25 5.40
CA LEU A 302 -6.12 9.58 4.68
C LEU A 302 -5.66 8.38 3.85
N PRO A 303 -5.19 8.59 2.61
CA PRO A 303 -4.69 7.50 1.78
C PRO A 303 -3.27 7.09 2.22
N PHE A 304 -3.03 5.78 2.28
CA PHE A 304 -1.70 5.17 2.34
C PHE A 304 -1.22 4.88 0.93
N PHE A 305 -0.17 5.56 0.49
CA PHE A 305 0.43 5.29 -0.81
C PHE A 305 1.54 4.25 -0.71
N ALA A 306 1.52 3.26 -1.60
CA ALA A 306 2.58 2.25 -1.72
C ALA A 306 3.95 2.90 -2.03
N ILE A 307 3.94 3.98 -2.83
CA ILE A 307 5.08 4.88 -2.98
C ILE A 307 4.77 6.17 -2.21
N PRO A 308 5.48 6.48 -1.10
CA PRO A 308 5.21 7.70 -0.31
C PRO A 308 5.41 8.95 -1.14
N LEU A 309 4.42 9.86 -1.12
CA LEU A 309 4.51 11.14 -1.81
C LEU A 309 5.50 12.05 -1.08
N GLY A 310 6.48 12.58 -1.82
CA GLY A 310 7.65 13.26 -1.24
C GLY A 310 8.79 12.32 -0.83
N GLY A 311 8.62 11.01 -1.01
CA GLY A 311 9.57 9.97 -0.60
C GLY A 311 9.46 9.61 0.90
N PRO A 312 10.18 8.58 1.37
CA PRO A 312 10.19 8.24 2.78
C PRO A 312 10.68 9.43 3.62
N PRO A 313 9.90 9.90 4.61
CA PRO A 313 10.22 11.13 5.32
C PRO A 313 11.52 10.99 6.11
N ARG A 314 12.31 12.07 6.11
CA ARG A 314 13.53 12.20 6.91
C ARG A 314 13.36 13.36 7.88
N TYR A 315 13.50 13.09 9.17
CA TYR A 315 13.42 14.11 10.20
C TYR A 315 14.45 15.23 9.96
N GLN A 316 13.99 16.48 9.98
CA GLN A 316 14.86 17.64 9.83
C GLN A 316 15.19 18.22 11.21
N TYR A 317 16.48 18.16 11.56
CA TYR A 317 16.98 18.70 12.82
C TYR A 317 17.00 20.23 12.80
N ASP A 318 16.32 20.85 13.77
CA ASP A 318 16.45 22.28 14.02
C ASP A 318 17.74 22.54 14.82
N VAL A 319 18.88 22.70 14.13
CA VAL A 319 20.14 23.06 14.76
C VAL A 319 20.14 24.55 15.09
N LYS A 320 19.78 24.91 16.33
CA LYS A 320 20.00 26.29 16.82
C LYS A 320 21.49 26.48 17.12
N VAL A 321 22.23 27.07 16.18
CA VAL A 321 23.61 27.52 16.44
C VAL A 321 23.56 28.68 17.43
N LYS A 322 23.90 28.41 18.69
CA LYS A 322 24.15 29.48 19.67
C LYS A 322 25.51 30.11 19.36
N VAL A 323 25.51 31.19 18.58
CA VAL A 323 26.70 32.04 18.44
C VAL A 323 27.00 32.64 19.81
N HIS A 324 28.05 32.16 20.46
CA HIS A 324 28.61 32.83 21.63
C HIS A 324 29.31 34.09 21.11
N ARG A 325 28.81 35.25 21.49
CA ARG A 325 29.51 36.53 21.33
C ARG A 325 30.45 36.74 22.51
#